data_AF-A0A1H5P7P1-F1
#
_entry.id   AF-A0A1H5P7P1-F1
#
_cell.length_a   1.000
_cell.length_b   1.000
_cell.length_c   1.000
_cell.angle_alpha   90.00
_cell.angle_beta   90.00
_cell.angle_gamma   90.00
#
_symmetry.space_group_name_H-M   'P 1'
#
loop_
_entity.id
_entity.type
_entity.pdbx_description
1 polymer ?
#
loop_
_entity_poly.entity_id
_entity_poly.type
_entity_poly.pdbx_seq_one_letter_code
_entity_poly.pdbx_strand_id
1 'polypeptide(L)'
;MTHAARRPLVGWSLLVIAGLHVLSAPMIYPDSLRSTWEAGVVLAVEADPALIAERGVGFWYVTAGLGVALLGGLVRSMERRGDAPPRGLGWGLLGLTVWGVALMPVSGFWAFLVPAVLTLRQPRVTARRVAAGSRGRP
;
A
#
# COMPACT_ATOMS: atom_id res chain seq x y z
N MET A 1 12.75 -13.60 27.07
CA MET A 1 11.40 -13.08 26.71
C MET A 1 11.24 -13.19 25.21
N THR A 2 10.56 -14.23 24.71
CA THR A 2 10.25 -14.39 23.29
C THR A 2 9.12 -13.44 22.92
N HIS A 3 9.41 -12.39 22.14
CA HIS A 3 8.35 -11.64 21.48
C HIS A 3 7.62 -12.63 20.57
N ALA A 4 6.37 -12.96 20.88
CA ALA A 4 5.53 -13.73 19.98
C ALA A 4 5.45 -12.94 18.66
N ALA A 5 6.05 -13.47 17.60
CA ALA A 5 6.07 -12.82 16.31
C ALA A 5 4.62 -12.64 15.83
N ARG A 6 4.20 -11.40 15.60
CA ARG A 6 2.89 -11.14 14.98
C ARG A 6 2.97 -11.64 13.55
N ARG A 7 1.95 -12.39 13.11
CA ARG A 7 1.80 -12.73 11.69
C ARG A 7 1.59 -11.43 10.92
N PRO A 8 2.45 -11.08 9.93
CA PRO A 8 2.41 -9.77 9.29
C PRO A 8 1.31 -9.70 8.21
N LEU A 9 0.07 -9.84 8.65
CA LEU A 9 -1.10 -9.98 7.77
C LEU A 9 -1.43 -8.68 7.05
N VAL A 10 -1.32 -7.52 7.73
CA VAL A 10 -1.59 -6.23 7.11
C VAL A 10 -0.56 -5.98 6.01
N GLY A 11 0.72 -6.14 6.33
CA GLY A 11 1.80 -5.93 5.38
C GLY A 11 1.70 -6.87 4.18
N TRP A 12 1.40 -8.15 4.40
CA TRP A 12 1.19 -9.10 3.29
C TRP A 12 -0.02 -8.74 2.42
N SER A 13 -1.14 -8.33 3.01
CA SER A 13 -2.32 -7.94 2.22
C SER A 13 -2.01 -6.74 1.30
N LEU A 14 -1.27 -5.74 1.79
CA LEU A 14 -0.81 -4.61 0.97
C LEU A 14 0.14 -5.06 -0.14
N LEU A 15 1.07 -5.97 0.14
CA LEU A 15 1.99 -6.51 -0.88
C LEU A 15 1.27 -7.32 -1.95
N VAL A 16 0.23 -8.08 -1.59
CA VAL A 16 -0.60 -8.81 -2.57
C VAL A 16 -1.36 -7.82 -3.45
N ILE A 17 -1.97 -6.78 -2.87
CA ILE A 17 -2.64 -5.72 -3.64
C ILE A 17 -1.66 -5.06 -4.60
N ALA A 18 -0.47 -4.69 -4.13
CA ALA A 18 0.58 -4.08 -4.96
C ALA A 18 1.02 -5.01 -6.09
N GLY A 19 1.24 -6.29 -5.80
CA GLY A 19 1.60 -7.30 -6.80
C GLY A 19 0.53 -7.44 -7.87
N LEU A 20 -0.74 -7.60 -7.48
CA LEU A 20 -1.85 -7.66 -8.43
C LEU A 20 -1.94 -6.39 -9.29
N HIS A 21 -1.73 -5.22 -8.69
CA HIS A 21 -1.79 -3.95 -9.40
C HIS A 21 -0.65 -3.82 -10.42
N VAL A 22 0.61 -4.02 -10.02
CA VAL A 22 1.74 -3.88 -10.96
C VAL A 22 1.72 -4.97 -12.03
N LEU A 23 1.48 -6.23 -11.64
CA LEU A 23 1.55 -7.36 -12.57
C LEU A 23 0.39 -7.42 -13.56
N SER A 24 -0.75 -6.79 -13.26
CA SER A 24 -1.87 -6.69 -14.21
C SER A 24 -1.76 -5.51 -15.17
N ALA A 25 -0.82 -4.58 -14.96
CA ALA A 25 -0.65 -3.40 -15.82
C ALA A 25 -0.46 -3.75 -17.31
N PRO A 26 0.33 -4.77 -17.71
CA PRO A 26 0.45 -5.16 -19.12
C PRO A 26 -0.85 -5.70 -19.74
N MET A 27 -1.78 -6.19 -18.92
CA MET A 27 -3.07 -6.72 -19.39
C MET A 27 -4.13 -5.62 -19.47
N ILE A 28 -4.07 -4.63 -18.57
CA ILE A 28 -5.08 -3.57 -18.45
C ILE A 28 -4.72 -2.36 -19.31
N TYR A 29 -3.42 -2.00 -19.41
CA TYR A 29 -2.93 -0.83 -20.15
C TYR A 29 -1.79 -1.18 -21.13
N PRO A 30 -1.98 -2.17 -22.03
CA PRO A 30 -0.92 -2.64 -22.93
C PRO A 30 -0.34 -1.52 -23.80
N ASP A 31 -1.20 -0.63 -24.34
CA ASP A 31 -0.78 0.43 -25.26
C ASP A 31 0.05 1.50 -24.54
N SER A 32 -0.37 1.88 -23.33
CA SER A 32 0.37 2.79 -22.44
C SER A 32 1.78 2.26 -22.15
N LEU A 33 1.92 0.98 -21.81
CA LEU A 33 3.22 0.38 -21.50
C LEU A 33 4.10 0.27 -22.75
N ARG A 34 3.52 -0.15 -23.88
CA ARG A 34 4.23 -0.26 -25.16
C ARG A 34 4.73 1.10 -25.64
N SER A 35 3.87 2.10 -25.69
CA SER A 35 4.22 3.43 -26.17
C SER A 35 5.25 4.11 -25.27
N THR A 36 5.20 3.86 -23.95
CA THR A 36 6.22 4.32 -23.00
C THR A 36 7.57 3.62 -23.23
N TRP A 37 7.55 2.31 -23.51
CA TRP A 37 8.77 1.54 -23.79
C TRP A 37 9.45 1.99 -25.08
N GLU A 38 8.69 2.18 -26.16
CA GLU A 38 9.18 2.61 -27.47
C GLU A 38 9.81 4.01 -27.43
N ALA A 39 9.33 4.89 -26.55
CA ALA A 39 9.90 6.23 -26.35
C ALA A 39 11.19 6.24 -25.49
N GLY A 40 11.60 5.10 -24.93
CA GLY A 40 12.71 5.01 -23.98
C GLY A 40 12.28 5.50 -22.60
N VAL A 41 11.99 4.56 -21.70
CA VAL A 41 11.37 4.70 -20.35
C VAL A 41 11.65 6.02 -19.58
N VAL A 42 12.86 6.58 -19.66
CA VAL A 42 13.23 7.84 -18.99
C VAL A 42 12.65 9.04 -19.76
N LEU A 43 11.89 9.90 -19.07
CA LEU A 43 11.16 11.04 -19.66
C LEU A 43 10.08 10.66 -20.70
N ALA A 44 9.79 9.37 -20.89
CA ALA A 44 8.86 8.87 -21.91
C ALA A 44 7.42 9.38 -21.75
N VAL A 45 6.93 9.56 -20.52
CA VAL A 45 5.52 9.92 -20.27
C VAL A 45 5.16 11.26 -20.90
N GLU A 46 6.06 12.24 -20.85
CA GLU A 46 5.85 13.60 -21.35
C GLU A 46 6.48 13.84 -22.72
N ALA A 47 7.15 12.83 -23.30
CA ALA A 47 7.93 12.97 -24.53
C ALA A 47 7.09 13.29 -25.78
N ASP A 48 5.79 12.95 -25.78
CA ASP A 48 4.87 13.27 -26.86
C ASP A 48 3.55 13.79 -26.29
N PRO A 49 3.19 15.08 -26.52
CA PRO A 49 1.94 15.69 -26.08
C PRO A 49 0.68 14.90 -26.45
N ALA A 50 0.67 14.22 -27.61
CA ALA A 50 -0.47 13.43 -28.06
C ALA A 50 -0.69 12.15 -27.23
N LEU A 51 0.37 11.65 -26.57
CA LEU A 51 0.35 10.39 -25.83
C LEU A 51 0.42 10.56 -24.31
N ILE A 52 0.54 11.80 -23.80
CA ILE A 52 0.67 12.07 -22.35
C ILE A 52 -0.46 11.43 -21.56
N ALA A 53 -1.71 11.56 -22.02
CA ALA A 53 -2.85 10.99 -21.32
C ALA A 53 -2.77 9.46 -21.26
N GLU A 54 -2.44 8.81 -22.37
CA GLU A 54 -2.34 7.35 -22.46
C GLU A 54 -1.19 6.82 -21.60
N ARG A 55 0.02 7.36 -21.77
CA ARG A 55 1.21 6.99 -20.97
C ARG A 55 1.01 7.28 -19.49
N GLY A 56 0.34 8.39 -19.19
CA GLY A 56 0.03 8.83 -17.83
C GLY A 56 -0.80 7.82 -17.06
N VAL A 57 -1.78 7.16 -17.70
CA VAL A 57 -2.61 6.15 -17.03
C VAL A 57 -1.79 4.95 -16.57
N GLY A 58 -0.96 4.38 -17.45
CA GLY A 58 -0.07 3.27 -17.10
C GLY A 58 0.99 3.67 -16.07
N PHE A 59 1.56 4.88 -16.21
CA PHE A 59 2.49 5.44 -15.24
C PHE A 59 1.88 5.53 -13.83
N TRP A 60 0.71 6.16 -13.69
CA TRP A 60 0.06 6.32 -12.39
C TRP A 60 -0.41 4.99 -11.81
N TYR A 61 -0.86 4.07 -12.66
CA TYR A 61 -1.24 2.71 -12.24
C TYR A 61 -0.03 1.96 -11.64
N VAL A 62 1.08 1.85 -12.37
CA VAL A 62 2.29 1.17 -11.86
C VAL A 62 2.85 1.90 -10.63
N THR A 63 2.91 3.22 -10.65
CA THR A 63 3.44 4.05 -9.55
C THR A 63 2.62 3.88 -8.27
N ALA A 64 1.29 3.86 -8.37
CA ALA A 64 0.42 3.57 -7.23
C ALA A 64 0.72 2.18 -6.64
N GLY A 65 0.87 1.16 -7.50
CA GLY A 65 1.22 -0.20 -7.08
C GLY A 65 2.57 -0.27 -6.35
N LEU A 66 3.61 0.40 -6.87
CA LEU A 66 4.92 0.50 -6.22
C LEU A 66 4.83 1.23 -4.87
N GLY A 67 4.06 2.32 -4.79
CA GLY A 67 3.82 3.03 -3.54
C GLY A 67 3.16 2.15 -2.47
N VAL A 68 2.15 1.35 -2.87
CA VAL A 68 1.51 0.36 -1.99
C VAL A 68 2.50 -0.74 -1.59
N ALA A 69 3.40 -1.16 -2.49
CA ALA A 69 4.44 -2.15 -2.17
C ALA A 69 5.39 -1.64 -1.07
N LEU A 70 5.85 -0.39 -1.19
CA LEU A 70 6.71 0.26 -0.19
C LEU A 70 6.01 0.35 1.17
N LEU A 71 4.75 0.78 1.19
CA LEU A 71 3.93 0.82 2.40
C LEU A 71 3.74 -0.58 3.00
N GLY A 72 3.42 -1.58 2.18
CA GLY A 72 3.30 -2.97 2.60
C GLY A 72 4.59 -3.54 3.18
N GLY A 73 5.73 -3.22 2.58
CA GLY A 73 7.06 -3.57 3.09
C GLY A 73 7.36 -2.94 4.44
N LEU A 74 7.06 -1.64 4.62
CA LEU A 74 7.23 -0.93 5.88
C LEU A 74 6.35 -1.54 6.98
N VAL A 75 5.07 -1.73 6.70
CA VAL A 75 4.09 -2.32 7.63
C VAL A 75 4.49 -3.75 8.00
N ARG A 76 4.86 -4.57 7.02
CA ARG A 76 5.36 -5.94 7.26
C ARG A 76 6.60 -5.93 8.14
N SER A 77 7.50 -4.97 7.94
CA SER A 77 8.70 -4.81 8.77
C SER A 77 8.36 -4.46 10.22
N MET A 78 7.40 -3.55 10.44
CA MET A 78 6.85 -3.25 11.77
C MET A 78 6.22 -4.48 12.44
N GLU A 79 5.33 -5.18 11.73
CA GLU A 79 4.65 -6.37 12.26
C GLU A 79 5.65 -7.48 12.65
N ARG A 80 6.71 -7.70 11.84
CA ARG A 80 7.78 -8.65 12.16
C ARG A 80 8.57 -8.28 13.41
N ARG A 81 8.66 -7.00 13.76
CA ARG A 81 9.26 -6.51 15.02
C ARG A 81 8.31 -6.63 16.22
N GLY A 82 7.08 -7.07 16.00
CA GLY A 82 6.05 -7.23 17.03
C GLY A 82 5.18 -5.97 17.23
N ASP A 83 5.45 -4.91 16.48
CA ASP A 83 4.69 -3.66 16.53
C ASP A 83 3.38 -3.79 15.74
N ALA A 84 2.33 -3.17 16.25
CA ALA A 84 1.07 -3.04 15.52
C ALA A 84 1.15 -1.82 14.60
N PRO A 85 0.60 -1.87 13.36
CA PRO A 85 0.45 -0.70 12.53
C PRO A 85 -0.44 0.35 13.22
N PRO A 86 -0.18 1.66 13.01
CA PRO A 86 -0.96 2.71 13.66
C PRO A 86 -2.42 2.67 13.17
N ARG A 87 -3.39 2.94 14.07
CA ARG A 87 -4.81 2.99 13.70
C ARG A 87 -5.12 4.03 12.62
N GLY A 88 -4.32 5.11 12.56
CA GLY A 88 -4.41 6.13 11.51
C GLY A 88 -4.24 5.54 10.11
N LEU A 89 -3.38 4.52 9.94
CA LEU A 89 -3.26 3.80 8.67
C LEU A 89 -4.57 3.10 8.31
N GLY A 90 -5.20 2.40 9.27
CA GLY A 90 -6.46 1.71 9.05
C GLY A 90 -7.60 2.65 8.63
N TRP A 91 -7.72 3.81 9.29
CA TRP A 91 -8.69 4.84 8.90
C TRP A 91 -8.35 5.50 7.56
N GLY A 92 -7.07 5.75 7.28
CA GLY A 92 -6.62 6.28 5.99
C GLY A 92 -6.95 5.33 4.83
N LEU A 93 -6.72 4.03 5.00
CA LEU A 93 -7.08 3.01 4.01
C LEU A 93 -8.61 2.91 3.81
N LEU A 94 -9.39 3.04 4.88
CA LEU A 94 -10.85 3.08 4.77
C LEU A 94 -11.32 4.34 4.02
N GLY A 95 -10.74 5.51 4.33
CA GLY A 95 -11.00 6.75 3.62
C GLY A 95 -10.66 6.65 2.13
N LEU A 96 -9.51 6.04 1.81
CA LEU A 96 -9.10 5.77 0.43
C LEU A 96 -10.07 4.81 -0.29
N THR A 97 -10.56 3.78 0.42
CA THR A 97 -11.58 2.86 -0.10
C THR A 97 -12.86 3.63 -0.44
N VAL A 98 -13.38 4.42 0.50
CA VAL A 98 -14.62 5.20 0.31
C VAL A 98 -14.46 6.20 -0.83
N TRP A 99 -13.37 6.96 -0.84
CA TRP A 99 -13.06 7.92 -1.90
C TRP A 99 -13.01 7.26 -3.27
N GLY A 100 -12.20 6.21 -3.41
CA GLY A 100 -12.01 5.54 -4.68
C GLY A 100 -13.27 4.84 -5.19
N VAL A 101 -14.05 4.22 -4.31
CA VAL A 101 -15.33 3.59 -4.67
C VAL A 101 -16.38 4.64 -5.06
N ALA A 102 -16.43 5.77 -4.35
CA ALA A 102 -17.39 6.83 -4.67
C ALA A 102 -17.15 7.43 -6.07
N LEU A 103 -15.89 7.53 -6.49
CA LEU A 103 -15.50 8.06 -7.80
C LEU A 103 -15.45 6.99 -8.91
N MET A 104 -15.06 5.76 -8.54
CA MET A 104 -14.93 4.62 -9.45
C MET A 104 -15.41 3.33 -8.75
N PRO A 105 -16.72 3.03 -8.79
CA PRO A 105 -17.28 1.85 -8.13
C PRO A 105 -16.74 0.52 -8.66
N VAL A 106 -16.44 0.47 -9.96
CA VAL A 106 -15.86 -0.70 -10.65
C VAL A 106 -14.33 -0.54 -10.69
N SER A 107 -13.68 -0.69 -9.53
CA SER A 107 -12.24 -0.51 -9.38
C SER A 107 -11.63 -1.43 -8.31
N GLY A 108 -10.29 -1.44 -8.25
CA GLY A 108 -9.54 -2.19 -7.23
C GLY A 108 -9.58 -1.58 -5.82
N PHE A 109 -10.18 -0.40 -5.63
CA PHE A 109 -10.17 0.29 -4.32
C PHE A 109 -10.81 -0.53 -3.20
N TRP A 110 -11.78 -1.38 -3.52
CA TRP A 110 -12.38 -2.34 -2.58
C TRP A 110 -11.34 -3.22 -1.86
N ALA A 111 -10.20 -3.53 -2.51
CA ALA A 111 -9.18 -4.38 -1.92
C ALA A 111 -8.56 -3.77 -0.65
N PHE A 112 -8.53 -2.44 -0.52
CA PHE A 112 -8.02 -1.76 0.68
C PHE A 112 -8.87 -1.98 1.94
N LEU A 113 -10.12 -2.46 1.79
CA LEU A 113 -10.96 -2.80 2.93
C LEU A 113 -10.33 -3.90 3.80
N VAL A 114 -9.63 -4.85 3.19
CA VAL A 114 -8.94 -5.95 3.89
C VAL A 114 -7.86 -5.42 4.85
N PRO A 115 -6.80 -4.71 4.40
CA PRO A 115 -5.78 -4.15 5.30
C PRO A 115 -6.35 -3.11 6.27
N ALA A 116 -7.40 -2.37 5.88
CA ALA A 116 -8.08 -1.44 6.78
C ALA A 116 -8.70 -2.16 7.98
N VAL A 117 -9.52 -3.18 7.73
CA VAL A 117 -10.17 -3.98 8.78
C VAL A 117 -9.14 -4.72 9.63
N LEU A 118 -8.13 -5.34 9.00
CA LEU A 118 -7.06 -6.02 9.72
C LEU A 118 -6.32 -5.08 10.68
N THR A 119 -6.05 -3.84 10.26
CA THR A 119 -5.40 -2.83 11.09
C THR A 119 -6.30 -2.38 12.23
N LEU A 120 -7.58 -2.08 11.95
CA LEU A 120 -8.52 -1.56 12.94
C LEU A 120 -8.91 -2.60 14.02
N ARG A 121 -8.82 -3.89 13.70
CA ARG A 121 -9.06 -5.00 14.62
C ARG A 121 -7.86 -5.33 15.52
N GLN A 122 -6.68 -4.73 15.31
CA GLN A 122 -5.55 -4.99 16.19
C GLN A 122 -5.76 -4.38 17.59
N PRO A 123 -5.36 -5.06 18.67
CA PRO A 123 -5.44 -4.53 20.03
C PRO A 123 -4.69 -3.20 20.13
N ARG A 124 -5.24 -2.25 20.90
CA ARG A 124 -4.56 -0.98 21.17
C ARG A 124 -3.17 -1.28 21.75
N VAL A 125 -2.13 -0.70 21.16
CA VAL A 125 -0.83 -0.60 21.82
C VAL A 125 -1.01 0.43 22.93
N THR A 126 -1.54 -0.02 24.07
CA THR A 126 -1.50 0.79 25.29
C THR A 126 -0.01 0.99 25.58
N ALA A 127 0.41 2.24 25.78
CA ALA A 127 1.77 2.65 26.16
C ALA A 127 2.17 2.13 27.56
N ARG A 128 1.97 0.85 27.82
CA ARG A 128 2.18 0.18 29.12
C ARG A 128 3.65 -0.14 29.36
N ARG A 129 4.53 0.02 28.35
CA ARG A 129 5.98 -0.22 28.48
C ARG A 129 6.78 0.98 28.99
N VAL A 130 6.29 2.22 28.85
CA VAL A 130 7.02 3.40 29.36
C VAL A 130 6.90 3.51 30.88
N ALA A 131 5.75 3.15 31.45
CA ALA A 131 5.52 3.20 32.91
C ALA A 131 6.20 2.07 33.71
N ALA A 132 6.63 0.99 33.05
CA ALA A 132 7.28 -0.15 33.71
C ALA A 132 8.81 -0.01 33.80
N GLY A 133 9.42 0.87 32.99
CA GLY A 133 10.87 1.11 33.00
C GLY A 133 11.35 2.16 34.00
N SER A 134 10.44 2.97 34.58
CA SER A 134 10.79 4.04 35.53
C SER A 134 10.67 3.65 37.01
N ARG A 135 10.20 2.44 37.33
CA ARG A 135 10.03 1.95 38.72
C ARG A 135 11.11 0.98 39.20
N GLY A 136 12.23 0.91 38.49
CA GLY A 136 13.27 -0.10 38.73
C GLY A 136 14.70 0.43 38.66
N ARG A 137 14.97 1.54 39.34
CA ARG A 137 16.35 1.92 39.70
C ARG A 137 16.41 2.21 41.20
N PRO A 138 16.94 1.30 42.03
CA PRO A 138 17.49 1.66 43.33
C PRO A 138 18.75 2.51 43.15
#